data_AF-A0A7C8Z0V0-F1
#
_entry.id   AF-A0A7C8Z0V0-F1
#
_cell.length_a   1.000
_cell.length_b   1.000
_cell.length_c   1.000
_cell.angle_alpha   90.00
_cell.angle_beta   90.00
_cell.angle_gamma   90.00
#
_symmetry.space_group_name_H-M   'P 1'
#
loop_
_entity.id
_entity.type
_entity.pdbx_description
1 polymer ?
#
loop_
_entity_poly.entity_id
_entity_poly.type
_entity_poly.pdbx_seq_one_letter_code
_entity_poly.pdbx_strand_id
1 'polypeptide(L)'
;LAGTELIFEYRPDPFSFSVKRKSNGQILFDSTSSDSDPFSNLVFKDQYLEISTKLPADASLYGLGENTQPYGIKLYPNEPHTLYTTDVSAINLNTDLYGSHPVYMDLRNVGGQASAHGVLLLNSNGMDVFYRGNSLTYKVIGGVLDFYFFSGPSPLDVVNQYTSLIGRPAPMPYWAFGFHQCRW
;
A
#
# COMPACT_ATOMS: atom_id res chain seq x y z
N LEU A 1 4.20 -22.12 -1.33
CA LEU A 1 3.38 -22.17 -0.10
C LEU A 1 4.07 -21.33 0.97
N ALA A 2 3.80 -20.02 0.98
CA ALA A 2 4.43 -19.02 1.85
C ALA A 2 3.62 -18.82 3.14
N GLY A 3 3.49 -19.90 3.94
CA GLY A 3 2.54 -19.94 5.07
C GLY A 3 3.12 -19.74 6.46
N THR A 4 4.39 -19.38 6.64
CA THR A 4 5.06 -19.53 7.94
C THR A 4 5.72 -18.29 8.53
N GLU A 5 5.75 -17.16 7.81
CA GLU A 5 6.58 -16.00 8.19
C GLU A 5 5.80 -14.87 8.86
N LEU A 6 4.47 -14.87 8.80
CA LEU A 6 3.63 -13.82 9.38
C LEU A 6 2.81 -14.35 10.57
N ILE A 7 2.73 -13.55 11.62
CA ILE A 7 1.87 -13.75 12.79
C ILE A 7 0.79 -12.69 12.75
N PHE A 8 -0.47 -13.12 12.85
CA PHE A 8 -1.63 -12.24 13.00
C PHE A 8 -2.08 -12.25 14.46
N GLU A 9 -2.28 -11.06 15.02
CA GLU A 9 -2.82 -10.87 16.38
C GLU A 9 -3.97 -9.88 16.31
N TYR A 10 -4.99 -10.07 17.14
CA TYR A 10 -6.12 -9.13 17.22
C TYR A 10 -6.61 -8.95 18.66
N ARG A 11 -7.22 -7.79 18.89
CA ARG A 11 -8.00 -7.45 20.08
C ARG A 11 -9.48 -7.36 19.67
N PRO A 12 -10.42 -7.93 20.44
CA PRO A 12 -11.83 -7.91 20.07
C PRO A 12 -12.55 -6.59 20.39
N ASP A 13 -12.19 -5.91 21.49
CA ASP A 13 -12.92 -4.72 21.97
C ASP A 13 -12.00 -3.63 22.62
N PRO A 14 -11.90 -2.42 22.02
CA PRO A 14 -12.29 -2.13 20.64
C PRO A 14 -11.48 -3.01 19.68
N PHE A 15 -12.05 -3.29 18.50
CA PHE A 15 -11.39 -4.16 17.53
C PHE A 15 -10.14 -3.49 16.94
N SER A 16 -9.04 -4.23 16.92
CA SER A 16 -7.80 -3.87 16.23
C SER A 16 -7.00 -5.12 15.91
N PHE A 17 -6.15 -5.10 14.89
CA PHE A 17 -5.23 -6.19 14.60
C PHE A 17 -3.83 -5.70 14.23
N SER A 18 -2.87 -6.61 14.33
CA SER A 18 -1.52 -6.39 13.84
C SER A 18 -1.02 -7.61 13.08
N VAL A 19 -0.13 -7.35 12.12
CA VAL A 19 0.59 -8.37 11.35
C VAL A 19 2.08 -8.17 11.61
N LYS A 20 2.75 -9.22 12.09
CA LYS A 20 4.16 -9.18 12.48
C LYS A 20 4.95 -10.25 11.77
N ARG A 21 6.23 -9.99 11.54
CA ARG A 21 7.18 -10.98 11.02
C ARG A 21 7.60 -11.92 12.15
N LYS A 22 7.52 -13.23 11.92
CA LYS A 22 7.87 -14.26 12.89
C LYS A 22 9.36 -14.29 13.23
N SER A 23 10.24 -14.08 12.24
CA SER A 23 11.68 -14.22 12.41
C SER A 23 12.31 -13.17 13.34
N ASN A 24 11.79 -11.95 13.38
CA ASN A 24 12.40 -10.83 14.12
C ASN A 24 11.40 -10.00 14.95
N GLY A 25 10.12 -10.36 14.95
CA GLY A 25 9.07 -9.64 15.69
C GLY A 25 8.68 -8.28 15.09
N GLN A 26 9.21 -7.91 13.93
CA GLN A 26 8.93 -6.63 13.28
C GLN A 26 7.44 -6.52 12.93
N ILE A 27 6.79 -5.47 13.41
CA ILE A 27 5.38 -5.19 13.12
C ILE A 27 5.27 -4.56 11.73
N LEU A 28 4.56 -5.20 10.81
CA LEU A 28 4.39 -4.74 9.44
C LEU A 28 3.17 -3.83 9.30
N PHE A 29 2.08 -4.20 9.96
CA PHE A 29 0.81 -3.46 10.00
C PHE A 29 0.25 -3.49 11.42
N ASP A 30 -0.25 -2.37 11.92
CA ASP A 30 -0.79 -2.23 13.27
C ASP A 30 -1.94 -1.22 13.30
N SER A 31 -3.16 -1.73 13.41
CA SER A 31 -4.37 -0.92 13.42
C SER A 31 -4.78 -0.45 14.82
N THR A 32 -3.94 -0.62 15.84
CA THR A 32 -4.24 -0.13 17.19
C THR A 32 -4.20 1.39 17.22
N SER A 33 -5.26 2.03 17.73
CA SER A 33 -5.26 3.48 18.00
C SER A 33 -5.15 3.77 19.50
N SER A 34 -4.39 4.79 19.87
CA SER A 34 -4.37 5.43 21.19
C SER A 34 -4.70 6.92 21.08
N ASP A 35 -4.95 7.58 22.22
CA ASP A 35 -5.32 9.01 22.27
C ASP A 35 -4.25 9.96 21.66
N SER A 36 -3.03 9.46 21.47
CA SER A 36 -1.92 10.18 20.85
C SER A 36 -1.85 10.03 19.32
N ASP A 37 -2.60 9.09 18.75
CA ASP A 37 -2.58 8.80 17.32
C ASP A 37 -3.49 9.77 16.55
N PRO A 38 -3.14 10.14 15.30
CA PRO A 38 -3.95 11.08 14.50
C PRO A 38 -5.17 10.42 13.84
N PHE A 39 -5.56 9.22 14.26
CA PHE A 39 -6.62 8.40 13.69
C PHE A 39 -7.35 7.59 14.78
N SER A 40 -8.55 7.13 14.49
CA SER A 40 -9.37 6.31 15.40
C SER A 40 -9.34 4.81 15.04
N ASN A 41 -10.00 3.99 15.85
CA ASN A 41 -10.29 2.60 15.50
C ASN A 41 -11.08 2.48 14.17
N LEU A 42 -11.14 1.25 13.64
CA LEU A 42 -11.88 0.88 12.45
C LEU A 42 -13.31 1.47 12.42
N VAL A 43 -13.66 2.13 11.32
CA VAL A 43 -15.03 2.52 10.99
C VAL A 43 -15.51 1.70 9.81
N PHE A 44 -16.70 1.10 9.92
CA PHE A 44 -17.31 0.31 8.86
C PHE A 44 -18.76 0.73 8.66
N LYS A 45 -18.99 1.58 7.65
CA LYS A 45 -20.31 2.02 7.18
C LYS A 45 -20.45 1.67 5.71
N ASP A 46 -21.69 1.68 5.21
CA ASP A 46 -22.03 1.31 3.83
C ASP A 46 -21.18 2.06 2.77
N GLN A 47 -21.01 3.37 2.94
CA GLN A 47 -20.24 4.22 2.04
C GLN A 47 -19.05 4.92 2.71
N TYR A 48 -18.57 4.36 3.83
CA TYR A 48 -17.40 4.89 4.53
C TYR A 48 -16.72 3.80 5.34
N LEU A 49 -15.62 3.27 4.81
CA LEU A 49 -14.71 2.38 5.51
C LEU A 49 -13.43 3.15 5.84
N GLU A 50 -13.01 3.14 7.10
CA GLU A 50 -11.77 3.79 7.53
C GLU A 50 -10.94 2.83 8.37
N ILE A 51 -9.70 2.59 7.95
CA ILE A 51 -8.73 1.80 8.70
C ILE A 51 -7.35 2.42 8.57
N SER A 52 -6.62 2.40 9.66
CA SER A 52 -5.28 2.96 9.74
C SER A 52 -4.27 1.92 10.15
N THR A 53 -3.00 2.18 9.83
CA THR A 53 -1.85 1.49 10.39
C THR A 53 -0.82 2.49 10.90
N LYS A 54 -0.15 2.15 12.00
CA LYS A 54 1.07 2.82 12.44
C LYS A 54 2.22 2.51 11.49
N LEU A 55 3.13 3.46 11.37
CA LEU A 55 4.38 3.33 10.61
C LEU A 55 5.55 3.82 11.46
N PRO A 56 6.67 3.08 11.49
CA PRO A 56 7.88 3.55 12.15
C PRO A 56 8.55 4.67 11.35
N ALA A 57 9.39 5.46 12.00
CA ALA A 57 10.05 6.61 11.39
C ALA A 57 11.01 6.26 10.23
N ASP A 58 11.47 5.01 10.16
CA ASP A 58 12.36 4.49 9.11
C ASP A 58 11.60 3.87 7.92
N ALA A 59 10.26 3.91 7.92
CA ALA A 59 9.45 3.44 6.81
C ALA A 59 9.65 4.29 5.56
N SER A 60 9.82 3.62 4.41
CA SER A 60 9.87 4.25 3.10
C SER A 60 8.86 3.56 2.19
N LEU A 61 7.77 4.27 1.90
CA LEU A 61 6.65 3.74 1.12
C LEU A 61 6.78 4.06 -0.37
N TYR A 62 6.32 3.14 -1.20
CA TYR A 62 6.29 3.23 -2.67
C TYR A 62 5.00 2.59 -3.19
N GLY A 63 4.32 3.16 -4.18
CA GLY A 63 3.09 2.60 -4.76
C GLY A 63 1.93 3.60 -4.72
N LEU A 64 0.72 3.12 -4.36
CA LEU A 64 -0.51 3.91 -4.29
C LEU A 64 -0.77 4.74 -5.56
N GLY A 65 -0.55 4.12 -6.72
CA GLY A 65 -0.73 4.76 -8.03
C GLY A 65 -2.19 4.73 -8.51
N GLU A 66 -2.51 5.41 -9.60
CA GLU A 66 -1.60 6.16 -10.48
C GLU A 66 -1.58 7.66 -10.13
N ASN A 67 -0.38 8.22 -9.96
CA ASN A 67 -0.18 9.66 -9.77
C ASN A 67 1.23 10.08 -10.21
N THR A 68 1.40 11.36 -10.57
CA THR A 68 2.71 11.96 -10.85
C THR A 68 3.23 12.69 -9.63
N GLN A 69 4.44 12.34 -9.17
CA GLN A 69 5.08 12.90 -7.98
C GLN A 69 6.29 13.78 -8.34
N PRO A 70 6.47 14.95 -7.71
CA PRO A 70 7.61 15.84 -7.98
C PRO A 70 8.97 15.27 -7.59
N TYR A 71 9.01 14.33 -6.65
CA TYR A 71 10.25 13.83 -6.03
C TYR A 71 10.51 12.34 -6.33
N GLY A 72 9.95 11.83 -7.43
CA GLY A 72 10.07 10.43 -7.84
C GLY A 72 9.05 9.52 -7.13
N ILE A 73 9.27 8.21 -7.22
CA ILE A 73 8.27 7.19 -6.83
C ILE A 73 8.11 6.95 -5.32
N LYS A 74 8.93 7.59 -4.48
CA LYS A 74 8.81 7.49 -3.02
C LYS A 74 7.66 8.37 -2.55
N LEU A 75 6.81 7.86 -1.67
CA LEU A 75 5.73 8.65 -1.09
C LEU A 75 6.24 9.59 0.00
N TYR A 76 5.68 10.78 0.05
CA TYR A 76 6.01 11.81 1.04
C TYR A 76 4.78 12.14 1.91
N PRO A 77 4.97 12.43 3.21
CA PRO A 77 3.86 12.74 4.09
C PRO A 77 3.12 14.03 3.71
N ASN A 78 1.89 14.15 4.22
CA ASN A 78 1.04 15.34 4.25
C ASN A 78 0.21 15.64 3.00
N GLU A 79 0.23 14.77 1.99
CA GLU A 79 -0.72 14.82 0.87
C GLU A 79 -1.51 13.50 0.79
N PRO A 80 -2.82 13.55 0.53
CA PRO A 80 -3.59 12.35 0.27
C PRO A 80 -3.25 11.77 -1.10
N HIS A 81 -3.22 10.45 -1.20
CA HIS A 81 -3.23 9.74 -2.48
C HIS A 81 -4.66 9.29 -2.77
N THR A 82 -5.33 10.00 -3.69
CA THR A 82 -6.66 9.63 -4.17
C THR A 82 -6.52 8.57 -5.27
N LEU A 83 -7.28 7.49 -5.16
CA LEU A 83 -7.35 6.41 -6.12
C LEU A 83 -8.76 6.38 -6.70
N TYR A 84 -8.91 7.02 -7.85
CA TYR A 84 -10.13 7.04 -8.65
C TYR A 84 -9.71 7.27 -10.10
N THR A 85 -10.16 6.42 -11.03
CA THR A 85 -9.68 6.50 -12.40
C THR A 85 -10.33 7.68 -13.12
N THR A 86 -9.51 8.65 -13.50
CA THR A 86 -9.96 9.93 -14.06
C THR A 86 -9.14 10.28 -15.30
N ASP A 87 -9.79 10.84 -16.32
CA ASP A 87 -9.13 11.38 -17.51
C ASP A 87 -8.48 12.73 -17.18
N VAL A 88 -7.30 12.68 -16.55
CA VAL A 88 -6.49 13.83 -16.18
C VAL A 88 -5.07 13.63 -16.69
N SER A 89 -4.51 14.68 -17.31
CA SER A 89 -3.15 14.62 -17.83
C SER A 89 -2.12 14.42 -16.72
N ALA A 90 -1.18 13.48 -16.94
CA ALA A 90 -0.09 13.15 -16.02
C ALA A 90 0.93 14.29 -15.79
N ILE A 91 0.79 15.43 -16.48
CA ILE A 91 1.58 16.64 -16.16
C ILE A 91 1.13 17.27 -14.84
N ASN A 92 -0.10 17.00 -14.40
CA ASN A 92 -0.64 17.49 -13.14
C ASN A 92 -0.09 16.63 -12.01
N LEU A 93 0.60 17.25 -11.07
CA LEU A 93 1.17 16.56 -9.92
C LEU A 93 0.09 16.30 -8.88
N ASN A 94 0.26 15.22 -8.11
CA ASN A 94 -0.52 14.93 -6.90
C ASN A 94 -2.04 14.89 -7.11
N THR A 95 -2.47 14.40 -8.28
CA THR A 95 -3.86 14.13 -8.62
C THR A 95 -4.04 12.67 -9.01
N ASP A 96 -5.25 12.16 -8.86
CA ASP A 96 -5.67 10.88 -9.42
C ASP A 96 -5.62 10.91 -10.96
N LEU A 97 -5.14 9.81 -11.56
CA LEU A 97 -4.95 9.66 -13.00
C LEU A 97 -5.76 8.46 -13.53
N TYR A 98 -5.29 7.82 -14.59
CA TYR A 98 -6.03 6.82 -15.34
C TYR A 98 -6.13 5.47 -14.62
N GLY A 99 -5.19 5.16 -13.73
CA GLY A 99 -5.08 3.89 -13.01
C GLY A 99 -5.36 3.99 -11.51
N SER A 100 -5.77 2.86 -10.94
CA SER A 100 -5.94 2.66 -9.50
C SER A 100 -5.22 1.39 -9.06
N HIS A 101 -4.21 1.56 -8.20
CA HIS A 101 -3.33 0.52 -7.70
C HIS A 101 -3.19 0.64 -6.17
N PRO A 102 -4.16 0.11 -5.40
CA PRO A 102 -4.21 0.19 -3.93
C PRO A 102 -3.20 -0.75 -3.24
N VAL A 103 -1.95 -0.72 -3.71
CA VAL A 103 -0.82 -1.49 -3.19
C VAL A 103 0.33 -0.55 -2.84
N TYR A 104 0.98 -0.81 -1.72
CA TYR A 104 2.27 -0.18 -1.41
C TYR A 104 3.31 -1.21 -1.01
N MET A 105 4.57 -0.86 -1.26
CA MET A 105 5.74 -1.52 -0.69
C MET A 105 6.35 -0.62 0.36
N ASP A 106 6.70 -1.19 1.51
CA ASP A 106 7.38 -0.50 2.60
C ASP A 106 8.77 -1.12 2.78
N LEU A 107 9.80 -0.30 2.52
CA LEU A 107 11.20 -0.60 2.78
C LEU A 107 11.63 0.02 4.11
N ARG A 108 12.22 -0.80 4.97
CA ARG A 108 12.70 -0.42 6.31
C ARG A 108 14.16 -0.81 6.50
N ASN A 109 14.81 -0.17 7.47
CA ASN A 109 16.18 -0.48 7.88
C ASN A 109 16.19 -0.88 9.35
N VAL A 110 16.03 -2.17 9.61
CA VAL A 110 15.95 -2.70 10.98
C VAL A 110 17.33 -3.15 11.42
N GLY A 111 17.95 -2.42 12.35
CA GLY A 111 19.25 -2.80 12.91
C GLY A 111 20.37 -2.88 11.86
N GLY A 112 20.31 -2.06 10.81
CA GLY A 112 21.30 -2.07 9.71
C GLY A 112 20.98 -3.05 8.59
N GLN A 113 19.86 -3.79 8.67
CA GLN A 113 19.42 -4.72 7.63
C GLN A 113 18.20 -4.17 6.89
N ALA A 114 18.30 -4.13 5.56
CA ALA A 114 17.18 -3.78 4.70
C ALA A 114 16.11 -4.89 4.74
N SER A 115 14.85 -4.49 4.94
CA SER A 115 13.71 -5.40 4.90
C SER A 115 12.54 -4.73 4.18
N ALA A 116 11.87 -5.48 3.33
CA ALA A 116 10.70 -5.05 2.59
C ALA A 116 9.49 -5.93 2.91
N HIS A 117 8.32 -5.32 2.85
CA HIS A 117 7.05 -6.01 2.76
C HIS A 117 6.10 -5.22 1.84
N GLY A 118 5.02 -5.85 1.41
CA GLY A 118 3.97 -5.19 0.64
C GLY A 118 2.61 -5.37 1.29
N VAL A 119 1.73 -4.40 1.07
CA VAL A 119 0.33 -4.45 1.49
C VAL A 119 -0.54 -4.06 0.31
N LEU A 120 -1.50 -4.91 -0.02
CA LEU A 120 -2.52 -4.66 -1.01
C LEU A 120 -3.88 -4.60 -0.31
N LEU A 121 -4.66 -3.59 -0.62
CA LEU A 121 -6.10 -3.56 -0.34
C LEU A 121 -6.83 -3.91 -1.63
N LEU A 122 -7.41 -5.10 -1.72
CA LEU A 122 -8.12 -5.57 -2.91
C LEU A 122 -9.55 -4.98 -2.94
N ASN A 123 -9.64 -3.69 -3.26
CA ASN A 123 -10.90 -2.95 -3.34
C ASN A 123 -10.86 -2.01 -4.56
N SER A 124 -11.98 -1.92 -5.30
CA SER A 124 -12.09 -1.13 -6.54
C SER A 124 -12.92 0.16 -6.39
N ASN A 125 -13.47 0.44 -5.22
CA ASN A 125 -14.17 1.69 -4.94
C ASN A 125 -13.18 2.85 -4.83
N GLY A 126 -13.68 4.08 -5.03
CA GLY A 126 -12.89 5.29 -4.80
C GLY A 126 -12.36 5.35 -3.37
N MET A 127 -11.10 5.76 -3.22
CA MET A 127 -10.49 5.88 -1.90
C MET A 127 -9.48 7.00 -1.82
N ASP A 128 -9.34 7.56 -0.62
CA ASP A 128 -8.23 8.43 -0.24
C ASP A 128 -7.32 7.70 0.74
N VAL A 129 -6.02 7.68 0.46
CA VAL A 129 -5.01 7.12 1.35
C VAL A 129 -4.15 8.25 1.92
N PHE A 130 -4.31 8.51 3.21
CA PHE A 130 -3.60 9.58 3.91
C PHE A 130 -2.31 9.07 4.53
N TYR A 131 -1.17 9.52 4.02
CA TYR A 131 0.15 9.25 4.61
C TYR A 131 0.62 10.43 5.46
N ARG A 132 0.76 10.22 6.78
CA ARG A 132 1.21 11.25 7.74
C ARG A 132 2.66 11.06 8.21
N GLY A 133 3.41 10.16 7.59
CA GLY A 133 4.79 9.82 8.00
C GLY A 133 4.83 8.75 9.09
N ASN A 134 4.07 8.93 10.17
CA ASN A 134 3.96 7.95 11.26
C ASN A 134 2.75 7.01 11.15
N SER A 135 1.92 7.20 10.13
CA SER A 135 0.69 6.45 9.93
C SER A 135 0.21 6.52 8.49
N LEU A 136 -0.54 5.50 8.08
CA LEU A 136 -1.24 5.43 6.81
C LEU A 136 -2.71 5.10 7.08
N THR A 137 -3.62 5.89 6.51
CA THR A 137 -5.07 5.71 6.71
C THR A 137 -5.78 5.58 5.38
N TYR A 138 -6.51 4.49 5.20
CA TYR A 138 -7.40 4.27 4.06
C TYR A 138 -8.79 4.80 4.40
N LYS A 139 -9.38 5.59 3.50
CA LYS A 139 -10.78 6.00 3.52
C LYS A 139 -11.43 5.59 2.22
N VAL A 140 -12.32 4.61 2.26
CA VAL A 140 -12.91 3.97 1.08
C VAL A 140 -14.42 4.20 1.08
N ILE A 141 -15.00 4.50 -0.07
CA ILE A 141 -16.44 4.85 -0.18
C ILE A 141 -17.36 3.65 -0.44
N GLY A 142 -16.89 2.42 -0.22
CA GLY A 142 -17.70 1.21 -0.37
C GLY A 142 -16.89 -0.08 -0.47
N GLY A 143 -17.59 -1.19 -0.69
CA GLY A 143 -16.98 -2.51 -0.83
C GLY A 143 -16.59 -3.11 0.53
N VAL A 144 -15.43 -3.77 0.57
CA VAL A 144 -14.92 -4.47 1.77
C VAL A 144 -13.44 -4.15 1.99
N LEU A 145 -12.96 -4.38 3.22
CA LEU A 145 -11.53 -4.31 3.55
C LEU A 145 -10.88 -5.69 3.38
N ASP A 146 -10.45 -6.00 2.16
CA ASP A 146 -9.77 -7.26 1.82
C ASP A 146 -8.25 -7.04 1.68
N PHE A 147 -7.51 -7.26 2.76
CA PHE A 147 -6.07 -6.99 2.83
C PHE A 147 -5.22 -8.24 2.58
N TYR A 148 -4.20 -8.06 1.74
CA TYR A 148 -3.15 -9.05 1.49
C TYR A 148 -1.79 -8.50 1.95
N PHE A 149 -1.04 -9.33 2.66
CA PHE A 149 0.29 -8.99 3.19
C PHE A 149 1.35 -9.86 2.52
N PHE A 150 2.34 -9.22 1.90
CA PHE A 150 3.46 -9.87 1.22
C PHE A 150 4.71 -9.73 2.09
N SER A 151 5.23 -10.84 2.59
CA SER A 151 6.30 -10.84 3.60
C SER A 151 7.67 -10.41 3.08
N GLY A 152 7.92 -10.31 1.78
CA GLY A 152 9.28 -10.08 1.26
C GLY A 152 10.21 -11.27 1.58
N PRO A 153 11.48 -11.08 2.02
CA PRO A 153 12.01 -9.87 2.68
C PRO A 153 12.72 -8.88 1.77
N SER A 154 13.05 -9.24 0.51
CA SER A 154 13.60 -8.28 -0.45
C SER A 154 12.48 -7.60 -1.26
N PRO A 155 12.72 -6.41 -1.84
CA PRO A 155 11.76 -5.78 -2.76
C PRO A 155 11.34 -6.71 -3.92
N LEU A 156 12.28 -7.51 -4.44
CA LEU A 156 12.00 -8.46 -5.51
C LEU A 156 11.07 -9.59 -5.05
N ASP A 157 11.24 -10.08 -3.82
CA ASP A 157 10.35 -11.09 -3.24
C ASP A 157 8.93 -10.55 -3.06
N VAL A 158 8.78 -9.28 -2.65
CA VAL A 158 7.48 -8.61 -2.54
C VAL A 158 6.79 -8.56 -3.91
N VAL A 159 7.50 -8.11 -4.96
CA VAL A 159 6.95 -8.08 -6.33
C VAL A 159 6.59 -9.49 -6.81
N ASN A 160 7.44 -10.48 -6.53
CA ASN A 160 7.20 -11.87 -6.89
C ASN A 160 5.94 -12.43 -6.21
N GLN A 161 5.74 -12.14 -4.92
CA GLN A 161 4.56 -12.57 -4.16
C GLN A 161 3.29 -11.83 -4.65
N TYR A 162 3.36 -10.51 -4.81
CA TYR A 162 2.26 -9.69 -5.31
C TYR A 162 1.77 -10.15 -6.69
N THR A 163 2.69 -10.29 -7.67
CA THR A 163 2.34 -10.73 -9.02
C THR A 163 1.94 -12.20 -9.10
N SER A 164 2.29 -13.03 -8.10
CA SER A 164 1.74 -14.38 -8.01
C SER A 164 0.25 -14.40 -7.66
N LEU A 165 -0.23 -13.37 -6.95
CA LEU A 165 -1.63 -13.19 -6.58
C LEU A 165 -2.43 -12.50 -7.69
N ILE A 166 -1.98 -11.33 -8.14
CA ILE A 166 -2.75 -10.49 -9.09
C ILE A 166 -2.58 -10.89 -10.56
N GLY A 167 -1.70 -11.85 -10.85
CA GLY A 167 -1.34 -12.26 -12.19
C GLY A 167 0.08 -11.85 -12.56
N ARG A 168 0.80 -12.77 -13.20
CA ARG A 168 2.16 -12.51 -13.69
C ARG A 168 2.09 -11.57 -14.90
N PRO A 169 3.04 -10.63 -15.04
CA PRO A 169 3.11 -9.79 -16.23
C PRO A 169 3.15 -10.65 -17.50
N ALA A 170 2.35 -10.26 -18.50
CA ALA A 170 2.36 -10.93 -19.78
C ALA A 170 3.76 -10.81 -20.43
N PRO A 171 4.25 -11.86 -21.11
CA PRO A 171 5.47 -11.74 -21.89
C PRO A 171 5.24 -10.77 -23.05
N MET A 172 6.22 -9.91 -23.31
CA MET A 172 6.18 -9.01 -24.45
C MET A 172 6.84 -9.66 -25.67
N PRO A 173 6.25 -9.56 -26.88
CA PRO A 173 6.91 -10.03 -28.08
C PRO A 173 8.19 -9.23 -28.32
N TYR A 174 9.22 -9.87 -28.88
CA TYR A 174 10.56 -9.27 -28.97
C TYR A 174 10.58 -7.91 -29.68
N TRP A 175 9.75 -7.72 -30.71
CA TRP A 175 9.64 -6.47 -31.45
C TRP A 175 9.08 -5.30 -30.61
N ALA A 176 8.35 -5.55 -29.53
CA ALA A 176 7.81 -4.50 -28.66
C ALA A 176 8.90 -3.75 -27.88
N PHE A 177 10.11 -4.33 -27.77
CA PHE A 177 11.28 -3.66 -27.20
C PHE A 177 12.03 -2.76 -28.22
N GLY A 178 11.55 -2.70 -29.46
CA GLY A 178 12.06 -1.78 -30.48
C GLY A 178 11.61 -0.32 -30.25
N PHE A 179 11.95 0.54 -31.21
CA PHE A 179 11.51 1.93 -31.22
C PHE A 179 10.04 2.06 -31.67
N HIS A 180 9.30 2.99 -31.05
CA HIS A 180 7.88 3.26 -31.36
C HIS A 180 7.72 4.72 -31.85
N GLN A 181 6.99 4.92 -32.95
CA GLN A 181 6.60 6.24 -33.46
C GLN A 181 5.07 6.36 -33.43
N CYS A 182 4.55 7.48 -32.92
CA CYS A 182 3.11 7.77 -32.86
C CYS A 182 2.84 9.28 -33.03
N ARG A 183 1.65 9.63 -33.51
CA ARG A 183 1.12 11.01 -33.56
C ARG A 183 -0.40 10.94 -33.48
N TRP A 184 -1.00 11.77 -32.62
CA TRP A 184 -2.45 11.96 -32.56
C TRP A 184 -2.97 12.65 -33.82
#